data_AF-C9L5Y7-F1
#
_entry.id   AF-C9L5Y7-F1
#
_cell.length_a   1.000
_cell.length_b   1.000
_cell.length_c   1.000
_cell.angle_alpha   90.00
_cell.angle_beta   90.00
_cell.angle_gamma   90.00
#
_symmetry.space_group_name_H-M   'P 1'
#
loop_
_entity.id
_entity.type
_entity.pdbx_description
1 polymer ?
#
loop_
_entity_poly.entity_id
_entity_poly.type
_entity_poly.pdbx_seq_one_letter_code
_entity_poly.pdbx_strand_id
1 'polypeptide(L)'
;MRTFSGSEYVYQYIFHPSNSLNIKHFNTLDAEWLEFIKNNRLHGGIQHNYDIVIGPVADDNTMETVQLYMSGILKSHEAVDRLRYSKINNQVSFHTPRALEYLYFEYRKEIAHD
;
A
#
# COMPACT_ATOMS: atom_id res chain seq x y z
N MET A 1 -8.70 -7.40 34.46
CA MET A 1 -7.62 -6.55 33.92
C MET A 1 -6.61 -7.49 33.26
N ARG A 2 -6.48 -7.51 31.93
CA ARG A 2 -5.44 -8.33 31.27
C ARG A 2 -4.14 -7.53 31.33
N THR A 3 -3.17 -7.99 32.13
CA THR A 3 -1.81 -7.47 32.12
C THR A 3 -1.13 -7.93 30.83
N PHE A 4 -0.79 -6.99 29.96
CA PHE A 4 0.03 -7.26 28.77
C PHE A 4 1.46 -7.51 29.26
N SER A 5 1.90 -8.76 29.24
CA SER A 5 3.25 -9.19 29.68
C SER A 5 4.15 -9.57 28.50
N GLY A 6 3.85 -9.07 27.30
CA GLY A 6 4.59 -9.40 26.08
C GLY A 6 5.59 -8.31 25.75
N SER A 7 6.81 -8.71 25.37
CA SER A 7 7.79 -7.80 24.76
C SER A 7 7.35 -7.39 23.35
N GLU A 8 7.48 -6.11 23.03
CA GLU A 8 7.25 -5.56 21.68
C GLU A 8 8.58 -5.40 20.93
N TYR A 9 8.59 -5.69 19.63
CA TYR A 9 9.80 -5.59 18.80
C TYR A 9 9.54 -4.83 17.51
N VAL A 10 10.49 -3.99 17.13
CA VAL A 10 10.56 -3.36 15.80
C VAL A 10 11.68 -4.01 15.00
N TYR A 11 11.36 -4.43 13.78
CA TYR A 11 12.33 -4.95 12.81
C TYR A 11 12.52 -3.90 11.72
N GLN A 12 13.76 -3.54 11.45
CA GLN A 12 14.12 -2.64 10.37
C GLN A 12 14.68 -3.44 9.19
N TYR A 13 14.19 -3.13 8.01
CA TYR A 13 14.65 -3.68 6.75
C TYR A 13 14.98 -2.55 5.77
N ILE A 14 16.01 -2.75 4.95
CA ILE A 14 16.38 -1.87 3.85
C ILE A 14 15.99 -2.53 2.53
N PHE A 15 15.25 -1.83 1.70
CA PHE A 15 14.92 -2.26 0.35
C PHE A 15 15.90 -1.61 -0.66
N HIS A 16 16.58 -2.44 -1.46
CA HIS A 16 17.48 -2.00 -2.52
C HIS A 16 16.85 -2.25 -3.90
N PRO A 17 16.19 -1.25 -4.51
CA PRO A 17 15.54 -1.44 -5.81
C PRO A 17 16.56 -1.79 -6.90
N SER A 18 16.14 -2.67 -7.81
CA SER A 18 16.92 -3.10 -8.97
C SER A 18 16.11 -2.88 -10.24
N ASN A 19 16.79 -2.48 -11.32
CA ASN A 19 16.18 -2.36 -12.65
C ASN A 19 15.64 -3.70 -13.18
N SER A 20 15.97 -4.81 -12.53
CA SER A 20 15.52 -6.14 -12.88
C SER A 20 14.17 -6.51 -12.27
N LEU A 21 13.63 -5.68 -11.36
CA LEU A 21 12.30 -5.78 -10.79
C LEU A 21 11.32 -4.88 -11.57
N ASN A 22 10.10 -5.38 -11.79
CA ASN A 22 9.01 -4.60 -12.35
C ASN A 22 8.30 -3.83 -11.23
N ILE A 23 8.66 -2.56 -11.03
CA ILE A 23 8.16 -1.72 -9.93
C ILE A 23 7.14 -0.71 -10.46
N LYS A 24 5.91 -0.75 -9.94
CA LYS A 24 4.90 0.28 -10.20
C LYS A 24 4.94 1.35 -9.12
N HIS A 25 5.13 2.59 -9.53
CA HIS A 25 4.99 3.77 -8.68
C HIS A 25 3.67 4.49 -8.95
N PHE A 26 2.91 4.72 -7.89
CA PHE A 26 1.83 5.70 -7.85
C PHE A 26 2.29 6.85 -6.97
N ASN A 27 2.37 8.06 -7.54
CA ASN A 27 2.76 9.24 -6.78
C ASN A 27 1.56 10.00 -6.22
N THR A 28 0.37 9.69 -6.74
CA THR A 28 -0.88 10.42 -6.52
C THR A 28 -2.08 9.49 -6.49
N LEU A 29 -3.18 9.97 -5.90
CA LEU A 29 -4.48 9.31 -5.89
C LEU A 29 -5.26 9.67 -7.18
N ASP A 30 -4.68 9.36 -8.33
CA ASP A 30 -5.24 9.70 -9.65
C ASP A 30 -6.15 8.59 -10.21
N ALA A 31 -6.62 8.79 -11.45
CA ALA A 31 -7.49 7.84 -12.12
C ALA A 31 -6.84 6.47 -12.35
N GLU A 32 -5.52 6.43 -12.59
CA GLU A 32 -4.80 5.17 -12.79
C GLU A 32 -4.75 4.39 -11.48
N TRP A 33 -4.44 5.08 -10.37
CA TRP A 33 -4.51 4.49 -9.03
C TRP A 33 -5.92 3.98 -8.71
N LEU A 34 -6.96 4.75 -9.01
CA LEU A 34 -8.35 4.34 -8.78
C LEU A 34 -8.73 3.07 -9.54
N GLU A 35 -8.41 2.98 -10.83
CA GLU A 35 -8.66 1.77 -11.61
C GLU A 35 -7.86 0.59 -11.09
N PHE A 36 -6.61 0.82 -10.69
CA PHE A 36 -5.76 -0.22 -10.13
C PHE A 36 -6.36 -0.81 -8.84
N ILE A 37 -6.80 0.04 -7.91
CA ILE A 37 -7.45 -0.40 -6.67
C ILE A 37 -8.78 -1.10 -6.95
N LYS A 38 -9.60 -0.55 -7.84
CA LYS A 38 -10.88 -1.17 -8.25
C LYS A 38 -10.65 -2.56 -8.82
N ASN A 39 -9.72 -2.73 -9.75
CA ASN A 39 -9.43 -4.03 -10.37
C ASN A 39 -8.98 -5.06 -9.34
N ASN A 40 -8.12 -4.68 -8.40
CA ASN A 40 -7.68 -5.58 -7.31
C ASN A 40 -8.83 -5.96 -6.38
N ARG A 41 -9.73 -5.03 -6.05
CA ARG A 41 -10.88 -5.30 -5.15
C ARG A 41 -11.97 -6.15 -5.79
N LEU A 42 -12.24 -5.94 -7.08
CA LEU A 42 -13.29 -6.66 -7.80
C LEU A 42 -12.93 -8.14 -8.01
N HIS A 43 -11.68 -8.41 -8.38
CA HIS A 43 -11.27 -9.76 -8.77
C HIS A 43 -10.56 -10.52 -7.64
N GLY A 44 -10.12 -9.83 -6.59
CA GLY A 44 -9.27 -10.41 -5.54
C GLY A 44 -7.90 -10.84 -6.09
N GLY A 45 -7.03 -11.37 -5.24
CA GLY A 45 -5.69 -11.80 -5.66
C GLY A 45 -4.83 -10.68 -6.26
N ILE A 46 -3.80 -11.05 -7.02
CA ILE A 46 -2.89 -10.12 -7.70
C ILE A 46 -3.33 -10.01 -9.17
N GLN A 47 -3.72 -8.81 -9.61
CA GLN A 47 -4.28 -8.57 -10.96
C GLN A 47 -3.28 -7.91 -11.92
N HIS A 48 -1.98 -8.06 -11.65
CA HIS A 48 -0.90 -7.43 -12.40
C HIS A 48 0.38 -8.24 -12.30
N ASN A 49 1.41 -7.85 -13.05
CA ASN A 49 2.72 -8.50 -13.08
C ASN A 49 3.85 -7.68 -12.42
N TYR A 50 3.51 -6.63 -11.67
CA TYR A 50 4.49 -5.91 -10.86
C TYR A 50 5.02 -6.78 -9.72
N ASP A 51 6.34 -6.78 -9.56
CA ASP A 51 7.03 -7.38 -8.42
C ASP A 51 6.77 -6.57 -7.14
N ILE A 52 6.68 -5.24 -7.31
CA ILE A 52 6.50 -4.30 -6.21
C ILE A 52 5.55 -3.18 -6.64
N VAL A 53 4.66 -2.79 -5.74
CA VAL A 53 3.83 -1.59 -5.87
C VAL A 53 4.17 -0.60 -4.76
N ILE A 54 4.56 0.62 -5.13
CA ILE A 54 4.90 1.71 -4.23
C ILE A 54 3.92 2.86 -4.47
N GLY A 55 3.27 3.35 -3.42
CA GLY A 55 2.37 4.49 -3.55
C GLY A 55 1.32 4.58 -2.46
N PRO A 56 0.28 5.42 -2.64
CA PRO A 56 -0.75 5.65 -1.65
C PRO A 56 -1.47 4.37 -1.24
N VAL A 57 -1.63 4.17 0.08
CA VAL A 57 -2.47 3.11 0.64
C VAL A 57 -3.95 3.42 0.41
N ALA A 58 -4.72 2.39 0.04
CA ALA A 58 -6.18 2.47 0.04
C ALA A 58 -6.72 2.23 1.46
N ASP A 59 -6.42 3.14 2.39
CA ASP A 59 -6.85 3.13 3.79
C ASP A 59 -8.30 3.62 3.99
N ASP A 60 -8.75 3.67 5.25
CA ASP A 60 -10.11 4.12 5.61
C ASP A 60 -10.43 5.53 5.09
N ASN A 61 -9.44 6.43 5.00
CA ASN A 61 -9.65 7.80 4.53
C ASN A 61 -9.92 7.88 3.02
N THR A 62 -9.46 6.89 2.26
CA THR A 62 -9.65 6.83 0.80
C THR A 62 -10.75 5.84 0.40
N MET A 63 -11.05 4.87 1.27
CA MET A 63 -11.97 3.76 0.99
C MET A 63 -13.37 4.22 0.61
N GLU A 64 -13.94 5.20 1.31
CA GLU A 64 -15.29 5.69 1.02
C GLU A 64 -15.40 6.16 -0.44
N THR A 65 -14.43 6.97 -0.89
CA THR A 65 -14.42 7.50 -2.27
C THR A 65 -14.22 6.38 -3.28
N VAL A 66 -13.33 5.42 -2.99
CA VAL A 66 -13.13 4.23 -3.83
C VAL A 66 -14.42 3.41 -3.95
N GLN A 67 -15.18 3.22 -2.86
CA GLN A 67 -16.43 2.47 -2.87
C GLN A 67 -17.51 3.18 -3.69
N LEU A 68 -17.65 4.51 -3.55
CA LEU A 68 -18.57 5.31 -4.35
C LEU A 68 -18.21 5.30 -5.84
N TYR A 69 -16.91 5.26 -6.16
CA TYR A 69 -16.44 5.06 -7.53
C TYR A 69 -16.81 3.66 -8.05
N MET A 70 -16.53 2.62 -7.27
CA MET A 70 -16.82 1.23 -7.64
C MET A 70 -18.32 0.94 -7.80
N SER A 71 -19.20 1.62 -7.06
CA SER A 71 -20.65 1.50 -7.20
C SER A 71 -21.23 2.31 -8.35
N GLY A 72 -20.41 3.11 -9.04
CA GLY A 72 -20.83 3.98 -10.14
C GLY A 72 -21.56 5.25 -9.70
N ILE A 73 -21.60 5.55 -8.39
CA ILE A 73 -22.17 6.79 -7.86
C ILE A 73 -21.28 7.99 -8.23
N LEU A 74 -19.97 7.83 -8.10
CA LEU A 74 -18.99 8.82 -8.58
C LEU A 74 -18.42 8.38 -9.93
N LYS A 75 -18.28 9.33 -10.84
CA LYS A 75 -17.42 9.19 -12.02
C LYS A 75 -15.96 9.29 -11.59
N SER A 76 -15.05 8.77 -12.43
CA SER A 76 -13.60 8.77 -12.15
C SER A 76 -13.07 10.17 -11.80
N HIS A 77 -13.41 11.21 -12.57
CA HIS A 77 -12.95 12.57 -12.28
C HIS A 77 -13.45 13.12 -10.93
N GLU A 78 -14.71 12.85 -10.57
CA GLU A 78 -15.29 13.29 -9.28
C GLU A 78 -14.61 12.59 -8.11
N ALA A 79 -14.27 11.31 -8.27
CA ALA A 79 -13.52 10.54 -7.28
C ALA A 79 -12.09 11.08 -7.11
N VAL A 80 -11.37 11.35 -8.20
CA VAL A 80 -10.03 11.96 -8.16
C VAL A 80 -10.08 13.34 -7.50
N ASP A 81 -11.04 14.17 -7.87
CA ASP A 81 -11.21 15.51 -7.30
C ASP A 81 -11.52 15.47 -5.81
N ARG A 82 -12.20 14.43 -5.31
CA ARG A 82 -12.40 14.24 -3.87
C ARG A 82 -11.13 13.76 -3.16
N LEU A 83 -10.38 12.86 -3.79
CA LEU A 83 -9.15 12.28 -3.24
C LEU A 83 -7.97 13.27 -3.19
N ARG A 84 -7.99 14.35 -3.97
CA ARG A 84 -6.90 15.37 -3.95
C ARG A 84 -6.69 16.01 -2.57
N TYR A 85 -7.69 15.96 -1.70
CA TYR A 85 -7.65 16.50 -0.34
C TYR A 85 -7.23 15.46 0.70
N SER A 86 -7.14 14.19 0.32
CA SER A 86 -6.70 13.12 1.20
C SER A 86 -5.21 13.24 1.49
N LYS A 87 -4.84 12.99 2.76
CA LYS A 87 -3.44 12.85 3.13
C LYS A 87 -2.87 11.58 2.49
N ILE A 88 -1.81 11.73 1.70
CA ILE A 88 -1.12 10.59 1.11
C ILE A 88 -0.25 9.91 2.16
N ASN A 89 -0.55 8.64 2.45
CA ASN A 89 0.32 7.75 3.20
C ASN A 89 0.83 6.68 2.23
N ASN A 90 2.14 6.59 2.04
CA ASN A 90 2.72 5.64 1.08
C ASN A 90 2.99 4.29 1.74
N GLN A 91 2.78 3.23 0.95
CA GLN A 91 3.16 1.86 1.27
C GLN A 91 4.14 1.32 0.23
N VAL A 92 4.83 0.24 0.60
CA VAL A 92 5.60 -0.62 -0.30
C VAL A 92 5.01 -2.02 -0.18
N SER A 93 4.56 -2.60 -1.31
CA SER A 93 3.90 -3.91 -1.34
C SER A 93 4.70 -4.85 -2.24
N PHE A 94 5.20 -5.96 -1.67
CA PHE A 94 6.03 -6.96 -2.35
C PHE A 94 5.18 -8.16 -2.76
N HIS A 95 5.18 -8.49 -4.05
CA HIS A 95 4.21 -9.42 -4.65
C HIS A 95 4.85 -10.68 -5.24
N THR A 96 6.19 -10.72 -5.31
CA THR A 96 6.93 -11.90 -5.79
C THR A 96 8.06 -12.29 -4.81
N PRO A 97 8.44 -13.58 -4.74
CA PRO A 97 9.59 -14.02 -3.93
C PRO A 97 10.88 -13.31 -4.33
N ARG A 98 11.10 -13.08 -5.62
CA ARG A 98 12.26 -12.36 -6.14
C ARG A 98 12.36 -10.94 -5.58
N ALA A 99 11.24 -10.24 -5.40
CA ALA A 99 11.23 -8.92 -4.80
C ALA A 99 11.78 -8.92 -3.36
N LEU A 100 11.56 -10.00 -2.61
CA LEU A 100 12.04 -10.17 -1.24
C LEU A 100 13.56 -10.40 -1.16
N GLU A 101 14.20 -10.90 -2.22
CA GLU A 101 15.67 -11.01 -2.30
C GLU A 101 16.37 -9.64 -2.26
N TYR A 102 15.62 -8.55 -2.49
CA TYR A 102 16.10 -7.18 -2.42
C TYR A 102 15.76 -6.48 -1.09
N LEU A 103 15.15 -7.20 -0.13
CA LEU A 103 14.82 -6.70 1.19
C LEU A 103 15.77 -7.28 2.23
N TYR A 104 16.60 -6.42 2.82
CA TYR A 104 17.68 -6.83 3.72
C TYR A 104 17.33 -6.47 5.15
N PHE A 105 17.42 -7.45 6.04
CA PHE A 105 17.28 -7.19 7.47
C PHE A 105 18.47 -6.34 7.96
N GLU A 106 18.17 -5.24 8.65
CA GLU A 106 19.19 -4.36 9.20
C GLU A 106 19.36 -4.60 10.70
N TYR A 107 18.29 -4.47 11.49
CA TYR A 107 18.33 -4.77 12.93
C TYR A 107 16.93 -4.99 13.54
N ARG A 108 16.93 -5.49 14.79
CA ARG A 108 15.73 -5.61 15.64
C ARG A 108 15.96 -4.85 16.94
N LYS A 109 14.95 -4.10 17.39
CA LYS A 109 14.94 -3.40 18.69
C LYS A 109 13.73 -3.84 19.51
N GLU A 110 13.93 -4.15 20.78
CA GLU A 110 12.85 -4.31 21.75
C GLU A 110 12.37 -2.92 22.20
N ILE A 111 11.06 -2.71 22.25
CA ILE A 111 10.46 -1.47 22.73
C ILE A 111 10.33 -1.58 24.25
N ALA A 112 11.12 -0.77 24.95
CA ALA A 112 10.96 -0.60 26.38
C ALA A 112 9.70 0.24 26.65
N HIS A 113 8.88 -0.22 27.59
CA HIS A 113 7.83 0.59 28.18
C HIS A 113 8.43 1.34 29.38
N ASP A 114 8.46 2.66 29.32
CA ASP A 114 8.77 3.52 30.48
C ASP A 114 7.63 3.52 31.51
#